data_AF-A4SB80-F1
#
_entry.id   AF-A4SB80-F1
#
_cell.length_a   1.000
_cell.length_b   1.000
_cell.length_c   1.000
_cell.angle_alpha   90.00
_cell.angle_beta   90.00
_cell.angle_gamma   90.00
#
_symmetry.space_group_name_H-M   'P 1'
#
loop_
_entity.id
_entity.type
_entity.pdbx_description
1 polymer ?
#
loop_
_entity_poly.entity_id
_entity_poly.type
_entity_poly.pdbx_seq_one_letter_code
_entity_poly.pdbx_strand_id
1 'polypeptide(L)'
;LVSAFRNCETLLMRAGASDSEVATFDNYIRTSLEREIIQPLCRDIETDLRLHLHSARIAGVMNTNPFKDGVRDLSLFTNLPPIYTLKHQIDIRNRVEGYLNQTFHNHTAIALHNWKSYVEMRNLAIEKYGLRCAEIELPSQTLEQGLDVLELMRNIHVFVSRYNYNLNTQCFVEKASAALDRKHLNTISIRHVANSIRTHGTGITHTTINFAYQYLAQRFQIFNQFLFDDHIRSQLMKEARMQAGYRASTVDEKFEYPVERALRVMRDIRKLGLSKDGSSFIDEFRVLVTEIGNALGFVRMVRLGAMHYSTNAAKFVPSARGSKFALDESLDADGLSEWTKTALKNLQSELKALSTGGTDGTDYFQVLVSVFSTELRKGHEHLKDFYLVLPALTMSAAETILASKDKLVRRGKDSQTATFTDDGLALGIVYLLSVLDQHEAFDALHWFESASHHFEAE
;
A
#
# COMPACT_ATOMS: atom_id res chain seq x y z
N LEU A 1 -32.91 14.81 -42.84
CA LEU A 1 -31.45 15.00 -42.95
C LEU A 1 -30.78 13.79 -43.63
N VAL A 2 -30.86 12.58 -43.07
CA VAL A 2 -30.32 11.35 -43.70
C VAL A 2 -30.86 11.11 -45.12
N SER A 3 -32.15 11.37 -45.35
CA SER A 3 -32.76 11.29 -46.69
C SER A 3 -32.22 12.31 -47.69
N ALA A 4 -31.78 13.48 -47.23
CA ALA A 4 -31.26 14.53 -48.10
C ALA A 4 -29.91 14.12 -48.69
N PHE A 5 -29.02 13.52 -47.88
CA PHE A 5 -27.72 13.02 -48.35
C PHE A 5 -27.86 11.88 -49.37
N ARG A 6 -28.85 11.01 -49.17
CA ARG A 6 -29.12 9.88 -50.09
C ARG A 6 -29.73 10.35 -51.42
N ASN A 7 -30.56 11.39 -51.39
CA ASN A 7 -31.19 11.91 -52.60
C ASN A 7 -30.20 12.67 -53.52
N CYS A 8 -29.12 13.23 -52.97
CA CYS A 8 -28.09 13.90 -53.77
C CYS A 8 -27.44 12.97 -54.79
N GLU A 9 -27.27 11.68 -54.46
CA GLU A 9 -26.77 10.66 -55.40
C GLU A 9 -27.63 10.53 -56.64
N THR A 10 -28.95 10.39 -56.44
CA THR A 10 -29.89 10.25 -57.54
C THR A 10 -29.93 11.48 -58.44
N LEU A 11 -29.69 12.67 -57.88
CA LEU A 11 -29.63 13.92 -58.62
C LEU A 11 -28.33 14.06 -59.42
N LEU A 12 -27.19 13.67 -58.85
CA LEU A 12 -25.89 13.69 -59.53
C LEU A 12 -25.85 12.69 -60.70
N MET A 13 -26.40 11.49 -60.50
CA MET A 13 -26.52 10.48 -61.57
C MET A 13 -27.43 10.96 -62.70
N ARG A 14 -28.54 11.67 -62.38
CA ARG A 14 -29.44 12.26 -63.39
C ARG A 14 -28.81 13.44 -64.13
N ALA A 15 -27.88 14.15 -63.51
CA ALA A 15 -27.17 15.28 -64.10
C ALA A 15 -26.00 14.86 -65.01
N GLY A 16 -25.68 13.57 -65.12
CA GLY A 16 -24.58 13.07 -65.93
C GLY A 16 -23.19 13.38 -65.35
N ALA A 17 -23.10 13.54 -64.02
CA ALA A 17 -21.83 13.81 -63.34
C ALA A 17 -20.83 12.65 -63.56
N SER A 18 -19.57 13.01 -63.81
CA SER A 18 -18.48 12.05 -63.93
C SER A 18 -18.10 11.44 -62.57
N ASP A 19 -17.45 10.27 -62.58
CA ASP A 19 -17.02 9.59 -61.36
C ASP A 19 -16.10 10.44 -60.46
N SER A 20 -15.32 11.35 -61.06
CA SER A 20 -14.44 12.27 -60.32
C SER A 20 -15.22 13.38 -59.60
N GLU A 21 -16.28 13.90 -60.22
CA GLU A 21 -17.16 14.92 -59.62
C GLU A 21 -17.96 14.33 -58.47
N VAL A 22 -18.47 13.10 -58.62
CA VAL A 22 -19.14 12.36 -57.55
C VAL A 22 -18.20 12.11 -56.38
N ALA A 23 -16.95 11.71 -56.63
CA ALA A 23 -15.95 11.51 -55.58
C ALA A 23 -15.58 12.82 -54.86
N THR A 24 -15.46 13.93 -55.60
CA THR A 24 -15.17 15.25 -55.04
C THR A 24 -16.31 15.72 -54.13
N PHE A 25 -17.55 15.51 -54.54
CA PHE A 25 -18.73 15.86 -53.76
C PHE A 25 -18.91 14.96 -52.52
N ASP A 26 -18.65 13.65 -52.62
CA ASP A 26 -18.65 12.75 -51.47
C ASP A 26 -17.60 13.18 -50.42
N ASN A 27 -16.41 13.57 -50.87
CA ASN A 27 -15.37 14.08 -49.99
C ASN A 27 -15.77 15.43 -49.34
N TYR A 28 -16.46 16.29 -50.07
CA TYR A 28 -17.01 17.54 -49.55
C TYR A 28 -18.07 17.28 -48.47
N ILE A 29 -19.03 16.38 -48.72
CA ILE A 29 -20.04 15.98 -47.72
C ILE A 29 -19.36 15.43 -46.48
N ARG A 30 -18.41 14.50 -46.64
CA ARG A 30 -17.70 13.88 -45.52
C ARG A 30 -16.96 14.93 -44.68
N THR A 31 -16.23 15.83 -45.32
CA THR A 31 -15.46 16.87 -44.63
C THR A 31 -16.39 17.85 -43.91
N SER A 32 -17.53 18.19 -44.52
CA SER A 32 -18.53 19.07 -43.92
C SER A 32 -19.23 18.41 -42.74
N LEU A 33 -19.61 17.13 -42.85
CA LEU A 33 -20.20 16.35 -41.76
C LEU A 33 -19.22 16.22 -40.58
N GLU A 34 -17.95 15.97 -40.87
CA GLU A 34 -16.91 15.89 -39.84
C GLU A 34 -16.74 17.22 -39.11
N ARG A 35 -16.61 18.33 -39.87
CA ARG A 35 -16.32 19.66 -39.32
C ARG A 35 -17.50 20.30 -38.59
N GLU A 36 -18.70 20.18 -39.14
CA GLU A 36 -19.89 20.92 -38.67
C GLU A 36 -20.73 20.11 -37.67
N ILE A 37 -20.65 18.78 -37.69
CA ILE A 37 -21.50 17.92 -36.85
C ILE A 37 -20.67 17.04 -35.93
N ILE A 38 -19.77 16.20 -36.46
CA ILE A 38 -19.07 15.19 -35.65
C ILE A 38 -18.10 15.84 -34.67
N GLN A 39 -17.23 16.74 -35.13
CA GLN A 39 -16.22 17.36 -34.27
C GLN A 39 -16.83 18.26 -33.18
N PRO A 40 -17.87 19.09 -33.45
CA PRO A 40 -18.60 19.81 -32.41
C PRO A 40 -19.29 18.86 -31.43
N LEU A 41 -19.95 17.80 -31.93
CA LEU A 41 -20.61 16.81 -31.07
C LEU A 41 -19.62 16.12 -30.12
N CYS A 42 -18.45 15.72 -30.63
CA CYS A 42 -17.37 15.14 -29.83
C CYS A 42 -16.94 16.08 -28.69
N ARG A 43 -16.74 17.37 -28.99
CA ARG A 43 -16.34 18.39 -27.99
C ARG A 43 -17.45 18.66 -26.97
N ASP A 44 -18.70 18.72 -27.42
CA ASP A 44 -19.85 18.98 -26.55
C ASP A 44 -20.08 17.79 -25.58
N ILE A 45 -20.01 16.56 -26.09
CA ILE A 45 -20.10 15.34 -25.25
C ILE A 45 -18.95 15.31 -24.24
N GLU A 46 -17.71 15.54 -24.68
CA GLU A 46 -16.57 15.57 -23.77
C GLU A 46 -16.72 16.65 -22.68
N THR A 47 -17.14 17.85 -23.07
CA THR A 47 -17.32 18.98 -22.14
C THR A 47 -18.41 18.68 -21.12
N ASP A 48 -19.53 18.13 -21.55
CA ASP A 48 -20.62 17.71 -20.67
C ASP A 48 -20.18 16.61 -19.70
N LEU A 49 -19.42 15.61 -20.15
CA LEU A 49 -18.87 14.56 -19.29
C LEU A 49 -17.92 15.14 -18.22
N ARG A 50 -17.06 16.10 -18.60
CA ARG A 50 -16.16 16.80 -17.65
C ARG A 50 -16.96 17.62 -16.64
N LEU A 51 -17.96 18.38 -17.10
CA LEU A 51 -18.81 19.19 -16.23
C LEU A 51 -19.58 18.32 -15.23
N HIS A 52 -20.14 17.19 -15.69
CA HIS A 52 -20.84 16.25 -14.82
C HIS A 52 -19.89 15.71 -13.73
N LEU A 53 -18.69 15.25 -14.12
CA LEU A 53 -17.67 14.79 -13.17
C LEU A 53 -17.28 15.86 -12.14
N HIS A 54 -17.10 17.11 -12.57
CA HIS A 54 -16.69 18.21 -11.70
C HIS A 54 -17.81 18.72 -10.79
N SER A 55 -19.07 18.73 -11.27
CA SER A 55 -20.24 19.10 -10.46
C SER A 55 -20.43 18.19 -9.24
N ALA A 56 -20.07 16.91 -9.37
CA ALA A 56 -20.13 15.94 -8.27
C ALA A 56 -19.01 16.11 -7.23
N ARG A 57 -17.90 16.78 -7.57
CA ARG A 57 -16.68 16.85 -6.73
C ARG A 57 -16.36 18.22 -6.16
N ILE A 58 -16.86 19.31 -6.73
CA ILE A 58 -16.51 20.68 -6.33
C ILE A 58 -17.77 21.44 -5.91
N ALA A 59 -17.90 21.70 -4.60
CA ALA A 59 -18.92 22.60 -4.08
C ALA A 59 -18.69 24.02 -4.61
N GLY A 60 -19.59 24.52 -5.46
CA GLY A 60 -19.53 25.88 -6.03
C GLY A 60 -19.38 25.96 -7.55
N VAL A 61 -19.22 24.83 -8.26
CA VAL A 61 -19.36 24.82 -9.73
C VAL A 61 -20.84 24.97 -10.07
N MET A 62 -21.17 25.87 -11.00
CA MET A 62 -22.55 26.14 -11.42
C MET A 62 -23.23 24.82 -11.81
N ASN A 63 -24.20 24.37 -11.01
CA ASN A 63 -25.19 23.41 -11.47
C ASN A 63 -25.94 24.10 -12.61
N THR A 64 -25.74 23.61 -13.84
CA THR A 64 -26.57 24.00 -14.98
C THR A 64 -28.01 23.73 -14.58
N ASN A 65 -28.83 24.78 -14.56
CA ASN A 65 -30.20 24.65 -14.11
C ASN A 65 -31.01 24.10 -15.29
N PRO A 66 -31.54 22.87 -15.23
CA PRO A 66 -32.22 22.24 -16.37
C PRO A 66 -33.40 23.07 -16.89
N PHE A 67 -33.99 23.89 -16.01
CA PHE A 67 -35.13 24.76 -16.31
C PHE A 67 -34.73 26.13 -16.88
N LYS A 68 -33.47 26.56 -16.77
CA LYS A 68 -32.99 27.85 -17.30
C LYS A 68 -32.13 27.70 -18.55
N ASP A 69 -31.27 26.68 -18.59
CA ASP A 69 -30.24 26.53 -19.64
C ASP A 69 -30.70 25.58 -20.77
N GLY A 70 -31.76 24.81 -20.53
CA GLY A 70 -32.26 23.78 -21.44
C GLY A 70 -31.38 22.52 -21.45
N VAL A 71 -32.00 21.35 -21.51
CA VAL A 71 -31.28 20.07 -21.63
C VAL A 71 -31.10 19.75 -23.11
N ARG A 72 -29.86 19.78 -23.61
CA ARG A 72 -29.54 19.28 -24.94
C ARG A 72 -29.34 17.77 -24.88
N ASP A 73 -30.27 17.01 -25.43
CA ASP A 73 -30.13 15.57 -25.54
C ASP A 73 -29.24 15.20 -26.74
N LEU A 74 -27.94 15.08 -26.48
CA LEU A 74 -26.95 14.67 -27.49
C LEU A 74 -27.04 13.17 -27.81
N SER A 75 -27.74 12.37 -26.98
CA SER A 75 -27.87 10.92 -27.18
C SER A 75 -28.65 10.58 -28.46
N LEU A 76 -29.49 11.51 -28.94
CA LEU A 76 -30.19 11.36 -30.21
C LEU A 76 -29.22 11.16 -31.38
N PHE A 77 -28.06 11.83 -31.39
CA PHE A 77 -27.07 11.70 -32.46
C PHE A 77 -26.27 10.41 -32.38
N THR A 78 -25.94 9.95 -31.18
CA THR A 78 -25.22 8.68 -30.96
C THR A 78 -26.11 7.45 -31.16
N ASN A 79 -27.44 7.64 -31.20
CA ASN A 79 -28.42 6.60 -31.49
C ASN A 79 -28.90 6.57 -32.95
N LEU A 80 -28.40 7.47 -33.80
CA LEU A 80 -28.72 7.44 -35.22
C LEU A 80 -28.17 6.16 -35.88
N PRO A 81 -28.92 5.54 -36.79
CA PRO A 81 -28.36 4.51 -37.65
C PRO A 81 -27.27 5.12 -38.53
N PRO A 82 -26.34 4.28 -39.04
CA PRO A 82 -25.28 4.75 -39.91
C PRO A 82 -25.80 5.57 -41.09
N ILE A 83 -25.19 6.72 -41.32
CA ILE A 83 -25.53 7.62 -42.42
C ILE A 83 -24.81 7.11 -43.66
N TYR A 84 -25.59 6.73 -44.66
CA TYR A 84 -25.06 6.37 -45.97
C TYR A 84 -24.87 7.64 -46.80
N THR A 85 -23.61 7.95 -47.12
CA THR A 85 -23.26 8.86 -48.22
C THR A 85 -23.05 8.04 -49.49
N LEU A 86 -22.68 8.70 -50.59
CA LEU A 86 -22.56 8.11 -51.93
C LEU A 86 -21.81 6.77 -51.93
N LYS A 87 -20.57 6.77 -51.40
CA LYS A 87 -19.69 5.58 -51.40
C LYS A 87 -19.33 5.08 -50.00
N HIS A 88 -19.74 5.80 -48.95
CA HIS A 88 -19.28 5.54 -47.59
C HIS A 88 -20.44 5.46 -46.60
N GLN A 89 -20.24 4.62 -45.58
CA GLN A 89 -21.12 4.54 -44.43
C GLN A 89 -20.44 5.25 -43.25
N ILE A 90 -21.10 6.25 -42.70
CA ILE A 90 -20.60 7.03 -41.56
C ILE A 90 -21.46 6.72 -40.35
N ASP A 91 -20.87 6.01 -39.40
CA ASP A 91 -21.47 5.81 -38.08
C ASP A 91 -20.96 6.89 -37.12
N ILE A 92 -21.87 7.79 -36.72
CA ILE A 92 -21.56 8.88 -35.78
C ILE A 92 -21.11 8.31 -34.43
N ARG A 93 -21.74 7.21 -33.98
CA ARG A 93 -21.41 6.58 -32.69
C ARG A 93 -19.96 6.15 -32.66
N ASN A 94 -19.51 5.40 -33.66
CA ASN A 94 -18.14 4.92 -33.75
C ASN A 94 -17.12 6.06 -33.82
N ARG A 95 -17.47 7.20 -34.44
CA ARG A 95 -16.60 8.37 -34.50
C ARG A 95 -16.44 9.05 -33.15
N VAL A 96 -17.55 9.20 -32.42
CA VAL A 96 -17.52 9.72 -31.04
C VAL A 96 -16.75 8.78 -30.12
N GLU A 97 -16.98 7.46 -30.19
CA GLU A 97 -16.25 6.46 -29.42
C GLU A 97 -14.75 6.51 -29.71
N GLY A 98 -14.35 6.55 -30.98
CA GLY A 98 -12.94 6.66 -31.38
C GLY A 98 -12.28 7.94 -30.85
N TYR A 99 -12.97 9.08 -30.92
CA TYR A 99 -12.48 10.34 -30.38
C TYR A 99 -12.31 10.29 -28.86
N LEU A 100 -13.31 9.81 -28.12
CA LEU A 100 -13.24 9.71 -26.66
C LEU A 100 -12.17 8.72 -26.22
N ASN A 101 -12.06 7.56 -26.86
CA ASN A 101 -11.03 6.57 -26.55
C ASN A 101 -9.61 7.15 -26.73
N GLN A 102 -9.35 7.79 -27.88
CA GLN A 102 -8.07 8.45 -28.14
C GLN A 102 -7.79 9.57 -27.14
N THR A 103 -8.81 10.37 -26.82
CA THR A 103 -8.70 11.49 -25.89
C THR A 103 -8.41 11.01 -24.48
N PHE A 104 -9.19 10.05 -23.96
CA PHE A 104 -9.01 9.51 -22.61
C PHE A 104 -7.66 8.80 -22.47
N HIS A 105 -7.25 8.02 -23.47
CA HIS A 105 -5.94 7.37 -23.46
C HIS A 105 -4.80 8.39 -23.48
N ASN A 106 -4.81 9.35 -24.41
CA ASN A 106 -3.73 10.34 -24.53
C ASN A 106 -3.63 11.23 -23.29
N HIS A 107 -4.75 11.70 -22.74
CA HIS A 107 -4.71 12.53 -21.54
C HIS A 107 -4.30 11.73 -20.30
N THR A 108 -4.72 10.46 -20.19
CA THR A 108 -4.25 9.57 -19.12
C THR A 108 -2.76 9.28 -19.27
N ALA A 109 -2.25 9.10 -20.49
CA ALA A 109 -0.82 8.89 -20.74
C ALA A 109 0.03 10.12 -20.37
N ILE A 110 -0.48 11.33 -20.60
CA ILE A 110 0.18 12.59 -20.21
C ILE A 110 0.13 12.78 -18.68
N ALA A 111 -1.01 12.44 -18.06
CA ALA A 111 -1.25 12.66 -16.64
C ALA A 111 -1.85 11.41 -15.99
N LEU A 112 -0.99 10.41 -15.71
CA LEU A 112 -1.40 9.09 -15.22
C LEU A 112 -2.24 9.16 -13.94
N HIS A 113 -2.00 10.15 -13.07
CA HIS A 113 -2.77 10.34 -11.83
C HIS A 113 -4.27 10.63 -12.06
N ASN A 114 -4.66 11.12 -13.24
CA ASN A 114 -6.05 11.42 -13.58
C ASN A 114 -6.82 10.23 -14.15
N TRP A 115 -6.21 9.03 -14.20
CA TRP A 115 -6.83 7.83 -14.75
C TRP A 115 -8.24 7.56 -14.17
N LYS A 116 -8.45 7.77 -12.87
CA LYS A 116 -9.77 7.57 -12.22
C LYS A 116 -10.85 8.50 -12.78
N SER A 117 -10.49 9.76 -13.01
CA SER A 117 -11.40 10.75 -13.56
C SER A 117 -11.83 10.36 -14.99
N TYR A 118 -10.89 9.86 -15.81
CA TYR A 118 -11.21 9.38 -17.15
C TYR A 118 -11.99 8.06 -17.16
N VAL A 119 -11.76 7.17 -16.20
CA VAL A 119 -12.58 5.95 -16.00
C VAL A 119 -14.01 6.32 -15.60
N GLU A 120 -14.20 7.30 -14.71
CA GLU A 120 -15.54 7.78 -14.35
C GLU A 120 -16.24 8.47 -15.54
N MET A 121 -15.53 9.32 -16.30
CA MET A 121 -16.07 9.91 -17.54
C MET A 121 -16.46 8.86 -18.57
N ARG A 122 -15.67 7.78 -18.69
CA ARG A 122 -16.00 6.64 -19.55
C ARG A 122 -17.30 5.97 -19.12
N ASN A 123 -17.47 5.70 -17.82
CA ASN A 123 -18.68 5.08 -17.30
C ASN A 123 -19.91 5.98 -17.54
N LEU A 124 -19.75 7.30 -17.33
CA LEU A 124 -20.79 8.28 -17.65
C LEU A 124 -21.12 8.32 -19.15
N ALA A 125 -20.14 8.17 -20.04
CA ALA A 125 -20.36 8.12 -21.48
C ALA A 125 -21.20 6.90 -21.90
N ILE A 126 -20.95 5.75 -21.27
CA ILE A 126 -21.71 4.52 -21.49
C ILE A 126 -23.15 4.70 -21.00
N GLU A 127 -23.34 5.20 -19.78
CA GLU A 127 -24.65 5.34 -19.14
C GLU A 127 -25.51 6.43 -19.79
N LYS A 128 -24.94 7.62 -20.05
CA LYS A 128 -25.67 8.79 -20.53
C LYS A 128 -25.90 8.78 -22.05
N TYR A 129 -24.95 8.27 -22.83
CA TYR A 129 -24.97 8.38 -24.29
C TYR A 129 -25.03 7.04 -25.02
N GLY A 130 -25.04 5.91 -24.29
CA GLY A 130 -25.08 4.58 -24.89
C GLY A 130 -23.82 4.22 -25.70
N LEU A 131 -22.71 4.90 -25.44
CA LEU A 131 -21.44 4.70 -26.13
C LEU A 131 -20.71 3.45 -25.64
N ARG A 132 -19.92 2.81 -26.48
CA ARG A 132 -19.07 1.65 -26.17
C ARG A 132 -17.60 2.03 -26.16
N CYS A 133 -17.21 2.81 -25.15
CA CYS A 133 -15.82 3.23 -24.99
C CYS A 133 -14.93 2.06 -24.50
N ALA A 134 -13.74 1.95 -25.08
CA ALA A 134 -12.74 0.94 -24.70
C ALA A 134 -12.23 1.17 -23.28
N GLU A 135 -11.69 0.12 -22.64
CA GLU A 135 -11.00 0.29 -21.36
C GLU A 135 -9.69 1.06 -21.54
N ILE A 136 -9.32 1.83 -20.51
CA ILE A 136 -8.06 2.56 -20.48
C ILE A 136 -7.01 1.61 -19.92
N GLU A 137 -6.33 0.85 -20.78
CA GLU A 137 -5.34 -0.18 -20.41
C GLU A 137 -3.97 0.39 -19.98
N LEU A 138 -3.93 1.60 -19.44
CA LEU A 138 -2.69 2.20 -18.95
C LEU A 138 -2.43 1.78 -17.50
N PRO A 139 -1.16 1.52 -17.12
CA PRO A 139 -0.82 1.23 -15.74
C PRO A 139 -1.34 2.36 -14.85
N SER A 140 -2.16 2.01 -13.86
CA SER A 140 -2.72 3.00 -12.93
C SER A 140 -1.61 3.57 -12.04
N GLN A 141 -0.87 4.57 -12.52
CA GLN A 141 0.03 5.33 -11.66
C GLN A 141 -0.81 6.37 -10.91
N THR A 142 -1.22 6.04 -9.69
CA THR A 142 -1.64 7.08 -8.74
C THR A 142 -0.45 8.00 -8.45
N LEU A 143 -0.68 9.27 -8.12
CA LEU A 143 0.37 10.19 -7.65
C LEU A 143 1.17 9.62 -6.44
N GLU A 144 0.56 8.69 -5.70
CA GLU A 144 1.15 7.85 -4.64
C GLU A 144 1.79 6.55 -5.18
N GLN A 145 2.34 6.54 -6.40
CA GLN A 145 3.27 5.48 -6.83
C GLN A 145 4.65 5.80 -6.26
N GLY A 146 4.75 5.71 -4.93
CA GLY A 146 6.02 5.52 -4.25
C GLY A 146 6.64 4.17 -4.61
N LEU A 147 7.70 3.80 -3.89
CA LEU A 147 8.44 2.55 -4.09
C LEU A 147 7.51 1.32 -4.15
N ASP A 148 7.73 0.46 -5.15
CA ASP A 148 6.95 -0.77 -5.32
C ASP A 148 7.30 -1.77 -4.21
N VAL A 149 6.27 -2.32 -3.54
CA VAL A 149 6.44 -3.35 -2.52
C VAL A 149 7.23 -4.56 -3.02
N LEU A 150 7.12 -4.92 -4.31
CA LEU A 150 7.93 -6.00 -4.88
C LEU A 150 9.44 -5.71 -4.84
N GLU A 151 9.84 -4.45 -5.02
CA GLU A 151 11.23 -4.05 -4.93
C GLU A 151 11.70 -4.01 -3.48
N LEU A 152 10.84 -3.52 -2.58
CA LEU A 152 11.10 -3.48 -1.15
C LEU A 152 11.27 -4.88 -0.55
N MET A 153 10.41 -5.83 -0.92
CA MET A 153 10.50 -7.20 -0.40
C MET A 153 11.78 -7.90 -0.87
N ARG A 154 12.20 -7.70 -2.12
CA ARG A 154 13.44 -8.29 -2.67
C ARG A 154 14.67 -7.74 -1.96
N ASN A 155 14.61 -6.47 -1.56
CA ASN A 155 15.69 -5.77 -0.87
C ASN A 155 15.37 -5.50 0.61
N ILE A 156 14.67 -6.44 1.28
CA ILE A 156 14.18 -6.24 2.64
C ILE A 156 15.30 -5.83 3.62
N HIS A 157 16.50 -6.38 3.46
CA HIS A 157 17.67 -6.06 4.27
C HIS A 157 18.12 -4.59 4.16
N VAL A 158 17.98 -3.99 2.97
CA VAL A 158 18.24 -2.56 2.74
C VAL A 158 17.07 -1.73 3.29
N PHE A 159 15.84 -2.22 3.09
CA PHE A 159 14.65 -1.50 3.50
C PHE A 159 14.58 -1.29 5.02
N VAL A 160 14.68 -2.37 5.80
CA VAL A 160 14.56 -2.30 7.27
C VAL A 160 15.72 -1.55 7.95
N SER A 161 16.87 -1.45 7.29
CA SER A 161 18.03 -0.69 7.77
C SER A 161 17.96 0.79 7.37
N ARG A 162 17.35 1.14 6.23
CA ARG A 162 17.24 2.53 5.74
C ARG A 162 15.96 3.25 6.12
N TYR A 163 14.94 2.55 6.62
CA TYR A 163 13.66 3.14 6.98
C TYR A 163 13.36 2.93 8.46
N ASN A 164 12.64 3.89 9.04
CA ASN A 164 12.10 3.79 10.39
C ASN A 164 10.60 3.52 10.32
N TYR A 165 10.15 2.55 11.10
CA TYR A 165 8.73 2.26 11.25
C TYR A 165 8.08 3.24 12.24
N ASN A 166 6.95 3.80 11.84
CA ASN A 166 6.04 4.55 12.69
C ASN A 166 4.76 3.74 12.90
N LEU A 167 4.55 3.28 14.13
CA LEU A 167 3.43 2.44 14.51
C LEU A 167 2.11 3.23 14.51
N ASN A 168 2.15 4.51 14.88
CA ASN A 168 0.98 5.38 14.99
C ASN A 168 0.35 5.65 13.63
N THR A 169 1.16 6.07 12.65
CA THR A 169 0.69 6.38 11.30
C THR A 169 0.71 5.17 10.37
N GLN A 170 1.18 4.01 10.85
CA GLN A 170 1.35 2.79 10.04
C GLN A 170 2.10 3.09 8.73
N CYS A 171 3.24 3.78 8.83
CA CYS A 171 4.08 4.13 7.69
C CYS A 171 5.56 3.90 7.99
N PHE A 172 6.34 3.73 6.94
CA PHE A 172 7.79 3.78 6.99
C PHE A 172 8.25 5.13 6.46
N VAL A 173 9.25 5.70 7.11
CA VAL A 173 9.90 6.94 6.66
C VAL A 173 11.38 6.66 6.47
N GLU A 174 11.90 7.07 5.32
CA GLU A 174 13.31 6.94 5.00
C GLU A 174 14.17 7.73 6.01
N LYS A 175 15.24 7.10 6.49
CA LYS A 175 16.21 7.78 7.36
C LYS A 175 16.88 8.89 6.57
N ALA A 176 17.04 10.06 7.20
CA ALA A 176 17.66 11.20 6.54
C ALA A 176 19.13 10.94 6.14
N SER A 177 19.83 10.06 6.88
CA SER A 177 21.16 9.55 6.51
C SER A 177 21.18 8.75 5.20
N ALA A 178 20.06 8.16 4.78
CA ALA A 178 19.93 7.42 3.52
C ALA A 178 19.50 8.31 2.34
N ALA A 179 19.14 9.56 2.60
CA ALA A 179 18.60 10.51 1.62
C ALA A 179 19.51 11.73 1.39
N LEU A 180 20.84 11.58 1.55
CA LEU A 180 21.81 12.69 1.46
C LEU A 180 21.72 13.50 0.16
N ASP A 181 21.34 12.87 -0.95
CA ASP A 181 21.25 13.50 -2.26
C ASP A 181 19.87 14.15 -2.54
N ARG A 182 18.89 13.97 -1.65
CA ARG A 182 17.49 14.37 -1.85
C ARG A 182 16.98 15.28 -0.73
N LYS A 183 16.24 16.31 -1.10
CA LYS A 183 15.62 17.26 -0.15
C LYS A 183 14.34 16.72 0.51
N HIS A 184 13.87 15.56 0.10
CA HIS A 184 12.67 14.92 0.61
C HIS A 184 12.99 13.48 1.01
N LEU A 185 12.28 12.99 2.02
CA LEU A 185 12.36 11.59 2.48
C LEU A 185 11.25 10.79 1.81
N ASN A 186 11.57 9.58 1.36
CA ASN A 186 10.53 8.67 0.90
C ASN A 186 9.68 8.20 2.08
N THR A 187 8.38 8.01 1.83
CA THR A 187 7.47 7.39 2.78
C THR A 187 6.73 6.25 2.11
N ILE A 188 6.50 5.17 2.85
CA ILE A 188 5.75 4.01 2.39
C ILE A 188 4.61 3.80 3.37
N SER A 189 3.40 3.68 2.85
CA SER A 189 2.17 3.60 3.63
C SER A 189 1.29 2.47 3.13
N ILE A 190 0.25 2.16 3.88
CA ILE A 190 -0.78 1.16 3.52
C ILE A 190 -1.32 1.38 2.10
N ARG A 191 -1.44 2.64 1.64
CA ARG A 191 -1.93 2.96 0.30
C ARG A 191 -0.97 2.49 -0.80
N HIS A 192 0.33 2.67 -0.58
CA HIS A 192 1.38 2.18 -1.49
C HIS A 192 1.30 0.67 -1.66
N VAL A 193 1.14 -0.06 -0.54
CA VAL A 193 0.95 -1.51 -0.58
C VAL A 193 -0.33 -1.89 -1.33
N ALA A 194 -1.46 -1.24 -1.04
CA ALA A 194 -2.71 -1.51 -1.73
C ALA A 194 -2.62 -1.22 -3.25
N ASN A 195 -1.78 -0.27 -3.65
CA ASN A 195 -1.50 0.00 -5.06
C ASN A 195 -0.63 -1.11 -5.69
N SER A 196 0.43 -1.57 -5.02
CA SER A 196 1.22 -2.73 -5.48
C SER A 196 0.37 -3.99 -5.61
N ILE A 197 -0.55 -4.24 -4.67
CA ILE A 197 -1.50 -5.37 -4.73
C ILE A 197 -2.44 -5.24 -5.93
N ARG A 198 -2.88 -4.02 -6.27
CA ARG A 198 -3.73 -3.80 -7.45
C ARG A 198 -3.01 -4.13 -8.75
N THR A 199 -1.70 -3.86 -8.83
CA THR A 199 -0.89 -4.12 -10.03
C THR A 199 -0.47 -5.59 -10.13
N HIS A 200 -0.05 -6.19 -9.02
CA HIS A 200 0.63 -7.49 -8.99
C HIS A 200 -0.22 -8.63 -8.43
N GLY A 201 -1.43 -8.33 -7.96
CA GLY A 201 -2.32 -9.29 -7.30
C GLY A 201 -2.02 -9.48 -5.81
N THR A 202 -2.94 -10.17 -5.13
CA THR A 202 -2.88 -10.44 -3.68
C THR A 202 -1.75 -11.40 -3.29
N GLY A 203 -1.26 -12.23 -4.22
CA GLY A 203 -0.18 -13.20 -4.01
C GLY A 203 1.15 -12.59 -3.56
N ILE A 204 1.37 -11.29 -3.78
CA ILE A 204 2.56 -10.59 -3.26
C ILE A 204 2.60 -10.57 -1.73
N THR A 205 1.45 -10.68 -1.06
CA THR A 205 1.35 -10.70 0.40
C THR A 205 2.07 -11.90 0.98
N HIS A 206 1.74 -13.12 0.53
CA HIS A 206 2.39 -14.36 0.97
C HIS A 206 3.89 -14.36 0.65
N THR A 207 4.23 -13.91 -0.56
CA THR A 207 5.64 -13.83 -0.99
C THR A 207 6.44 -12.89 -0.07
N THR A 208 5.89 -11.73 0.26
CA THR A 208 6.54 -10.75 1.14
C THR A 208 6.76 -11.31 2.54
N ILE A 209 5.79 -12.06 3.06
CA ILE A 209 5.89 -12.70 4.38
C ILE A 209 6.99 -13.77 4.38
N ASN A 210 7.12 -14.54 3.30
CA ASN A 210 8.20 -15.51 3.17
C ASN A 210 9.59 -14.84 3.15
N PHE A 211 9.75 -13.71 2.44
CA PHE A 211 10.99 -12.93 2.48
C PHE A 211 11.28 -12.37 3.87
N ALA A 212 10.25 -11.88 4.58
CA ALA A 212 10.39 -11.42 5.96
C ALA A 212 10.81 -12.55 6.90
N TYR A 213 10.23 -13.74 6.75
CA TYR A 213 10.63 -14.93 7.50
C TYR A 213 12.11 -15.28 7.28
N GLN A 214 12.56 -15.35 6.02
CA GLN A 214 13.96 -15.66 5.70
C GLN A 214 14.93 -14.62 6.27
N TYR A 215 14.57 -13.34 6.18
CA TYR A 215 15.35 -12.27 6.76
C TYR A 215 15.41 -12.37 8.29
N LEU A 216 14.28 -12.61 8.96
CA LEU A 216 14.21 -12.79 10.41
C LEU A 216 15.08 -13.96 10.86
N ALA A 217 15.05 -15.10 10.14
CA ALA A 217 15.88 -16.26 10.45
C ALA A 217 17.39 -15.92 10.45
N GLN A 218 17.86 -15.13 9.49
CA GLN A 218 19.24 -14.64 9.46
C GLN A 218 19.55 -13.72 10.65
N ARG A 219 18.64 -12.81 11.00
CA ARG A 219 18.82 -11.90 12.14
C ARG A 219 18.79 -12.62 13.49
N PHE A 220 18.01 -13.69 13.60
CA PHE A 220 18.00 -14.54 14.78
C PHE A 220 19.32 -15.26 15.02
N GLN A 221 20.07 -15.61 13.96
CA GLN A 221 21.41 -16.17 14.12
C GLN A 221 22.36 -15.15 14.77
N ILE A 222 22.31 -13.89 14.33
CA ILE A 222 23.12 -12.81 14.90
C ILE A 222 22.69 -12.52 16.34
N PHE A 223 21.39 -12.48 16.60
CA PHE A 223 20.82 -12.33 17.95
C PHE A 223 21.31 -13.44 18.90
N ASN A 224 21.27 -14.69 18.44
CA ASN A 224 21.72 -15.85 19.20
C ASN A 224 23.22 -15.79 19.51
N GLN A 225 24.04 -15.41 18.51
CA GLN A 225 25.48 -15.24 18.68
C GLN A 225 25.82 -14.14 19.68
N PHE A 226 25.10 -13.01 19.64
CA PHE A 226 25.30 -11.90 20.58
C PHE A 226 25.08 -12.34 22.03
N LEU A 227 23.99 -13.07 22.30
CA LEU A 227 23.68 -13.54 23.66
C LEU A 227 24.54 -14.74 24.10
N PHE A 228 25.14 -15.46 23.15
CA PHE A 228 26.05 -16.56 23.44
C PHE A 228 27.46 -16.09 23.80
N ASP A 229 27.84 -14.87 23.41
CA ASP A 229 29.15 -14.29 23.74
C ASP A 229 29.43 -14.36 25.25
N ASP A 230 30.62 -14.86 25.61
CA ASP A 230 30.98 -15.14 27.00
C ASP A 230 30.95 -13.89 27.89
N HIS A 231 31.28 -12.72 27.34
CA HIS A 231 31.25 -11.47 28.11
C HIS A 231 29.81 -11.03 28.38
N ILE A 232 28.94 -11.09 27.36
CA ILE A 232 27.53 -10.76 27.49
C ILE A 232 26.83 -11.74 28.43
N ARG A 233 26.99 -13.05 28.19
CA ARG A 233 26.41 -14.11 29.00
C ARG A 233 26.84 -14.02 30.46
N SER A 234 28.12 -13.78 30.73
CA SER A 234 28.64 -13.63 32.09
C SER A 234 28.02 -12.42 32.80
N GLN A 235 27.80 -11.30 32.09
CA GLN A 235 27.14 -10.14 32.66
C GLN A 235 25.66 -10.43 32.98
N LEU A 236 24.92 -11.06 32.07
CA LEU A 236 23.52 -11.43 32.29
C LEU A 236 23.36 -12.43 33.44
N MET A 237 24.25 -13.42 33.54
CA MET A 237 24.26 -14.36 34.67
C MET A 237 24.48 -13.67 36.02
N LYS A 238 25.28 -12.60 36.09
CA LYS A 238 25.46 -11.81 37.32
C LYS A 238 24.17 -11.08 37.69
N GLU A 239 23.47 -10.51 36.71
CA GLU A 239 22.16 -9.88 36.94
C GLU A 239 21.11 -10.91 37.40
N ALA A 240 21.06 -12.09 36.79
CA ALA A 240 20.15 -13.17 37.17
C ALA A 240 20.36 -13.63 38.62
N ARG A 241 21.63 -13.83 39.04
CA ARG A 241 21.96 -14.20 40.43
C ARG A 241 21.58 -13.11 41.42
N MET A 242 21.77 -11.84 41.05
CA MET A 242 21.41 -10.71 41.90
C MET A 242 19.89 -10.65 42.10
N GLN A 243 19.12 -10.74 41.01
CA GLN A 243 17.66 -10.76 41.09
C GLN A 243 17.15 -11.91 41.97
N ALA A 244 17.70 -13.12 41.81
CA ALA A 244 17.37 -14.26 42.63
C ALA A 244 17.72 -14.02 44.12
N GLY A 245 18.89 -13.42 44.40
CA GLY A 245 19.30 -13.08 45.76
C GLY A 245 18.44 -11.99 46.39
N TYR A 246 18.00 -10.99 45.62
CA TYR A 246 17.09 -9.95 46.10
C TYR A 246 15.75 -10.55 46.50
N ARG A 247 15.13 -11.33 45.59
CA ARG A 247 13.86 -12.04 45.86
C ARG A 247 13.94 -12.99 47.06
N ALA A 248 15.13 -13.50 47.40
CA ALA A 248 15.33 -14.34 48.56
C ALA A 248 15.57 -13.57 49.88
N SER A 249 15.93 -12.29 49.83
CA SER A 249 16.36 -11.50 50.99
C SER A 249 15.35 -10.45 51.46
N THR A 250 14.46 -9.98 50.59
CA THR A 250 13.38 -9.06 50.96
C THR A 250 12.03 -9.77 51.02
N VAL A 251 11.28 -9.52 52.10
CA VAL A 251 9.87 -9.97 52.30
C VAL A 251 8.90 -9.04 51.57
N ASP A 252 9.41 -7.95 50.99
CA ASP A 252 8.63 -6.92 50.31
C ASP A 252 8.10 -7.44 48.95
N GLU A 253 6.82 -7.26 48.69
CA GLU A 253 6.13 -7.86 47.54
C GLU A 253 6.49 -7.22 46.20
N LYS A 254 7.25 -6.11 46.17
CA LYS A 254 7.51 -5.35 44.94
C LYS A 254 9.00 -5.06 44.72
N PHE A 255 9.67 -5.97 44.02
CA PHE A 255 11.04 -5.76 43.53
C PHE A 255 11.05 -4.75 42.37
N GLU A 256 11.74 -3.62 42.53
CA GLU A 256 11.97 -2.66 41.44
C GLU A 256 13.44 -2.74 40.98
N TYR A 257 13.67 -3.01 39.69
CA TYR A 257 15.02 -3.17 39.14
C TYR A 257 15.77 -1.82 39.13
N PRO A 258 16.92 -1.66 39.83
CA PRO A 258 17.55 -0.35 39.99
C PRO A 258 18.12 0.24 38.68
N VAL A 259 17.90 1.54 38.44
CA VAL A 259 18.39 2.25 37.24
C VAL A 259 19.91 2.29 37.17
N GLU A 260 20.61 2.43 38.29
CA GLU A 260 22.08 2.46 38.34
C GLU A 260 22.69 1.14 37.86
N ARG A 261 21.95 0.03 38.01
CA ARG A 261 22.33 -1.29 37.49
C ARG A 261 22.19 -1.36 35.99
N ALA A 262 21.07 -0.89 35.43
CA ALA A 262 20.91 -0.79 33.98
C ALA A 262 22.03 0.05 33.34
N LEU A 263 22.35 1.20 33.94
CA LEU A 263 23.46 2.06 33.51
C LEU A 263 24.84 1.40 33.67
N ARG A 264 25.02 0.55 34.69
CA ARG A 264 26.26 -0.23 34.87
C ARG A 264 26.40 -1.29 33.79
N VAL A 265 25.36 -2.08 33.53
CA VAL A 265 25.34 -3.09 32.46
C VAL A 265 25.63 -2.43 31.11
N MET A 266 24.96 -1.32 30.80
CA MET A 266 25.20 -0.56 29.57
C MET A 266 26.67 -0.10 29.46
N ARG A 267 27.25 0.46 30.55
CA ARG A 267 28.66 0.87 30.56
C ARG A 267 29.62 -0.31 30.43
N ASP A 268 29.34 -1.42 31.06
CA ASP A 268 30.21 -2.60 31.01
C ASP A 268 30.20 -3.24 29.62
N ILE A 269 29.04 -3.31 28.94
CA ILE A 269 28.95 -3.75 27.54
C ILE A 269 29.69 -2.79 26.60
N ARG A 270 29.61 -1.47 26.84
CA ARG A 270 30.37 -0.46 26.06
C ARG A 270 31.89 -0.63 26.18
N LYS A 271 32.40 -1.13 27.32
CA LYS A 271 33.84 -1.37 27.53
C LYS A 271 34.39 -2.55 26.74
N LEU A 272 33.53 -3.45 26.24
CA LEU A 272 33.96 -4.62 25.47
C LEU A 272 34.62 -4.24 24.14
N GLY A 273 34.39 -3.01 23.67
CA GLY A 273 35.03 -2.45 22.50
C GLY A 273 34.06 -1.70 21.62
N LEU A 274 34.63 -1.07 20.59
CA LEU A 274 33.87 -0.49 19.49
C LEU A 274 34.00 -1.40 18.28
N SER A 275 32.92 -1.51 17.53
CA SER A 275 32.93 -2.13 16.22
C SER A 275 33.77 -1.34 15.22
N LYS A 276 33.97 -1.90 14.03
CA LYS A 276 34.73 -1.27 12.93
C LYS A 276 34.20 0.12 12.56
N ASP A 277 32.90 0.33 12.77
CA ASP A 277 32.19 1.58 12.46
C ASP A 277 32.14 2.57 13.64
N GLY A 278 32.77 2.23 14.77
CA GLY A 278 32.79 3.07 15.98
C GLY A 278 31.54 2.95 16.86
N SER A 279 30.59 2.08 16.52
CA SER A 279 29.41 1.75 17.34
C SER A 279 29.78 0.86 18.52
N SER A 280 29.12 1.06 19.66
CA SER A 280 29.24 0.14 20.79
C SER A 280 28.41 -1.12 20.56
N PHE A 281 28.81 -2.26 21.14
CA PHE A 281 28.08 -3.53 21.01
C PHE A 281 26.61 -3.45 21.41
N ILE A 282 26.28 -2.64 22.43
CA ILE A 282 24.87 -2.43 22.84
C ILE A 282 24.08 -1.63 21.80
N ASP A 283 24.72 -0.68 21.10
CA ASP A 283 24.08 0.09 20.04
C ASP A 283 23.85 -0.78 18.79
N GLU A 284 24.79 -1.67 18.46
CA GLU A 284 24.61 -2.65 17.38
C GLU A 284 23.49 -3.62 17.69
N PHE A 285 23.41 -4.09 18.94
CA PHE A 285 22.31 -4.93 19.38
C PHE A 285 20.96 -4.19 19.32
N ARG A 286 20.93 -2.91 19.70
CA ARG A 286 19.73 -2.07 19.51
C ARG A 286 19.30 -2.00 18.06
N VAL A 287 20.24 -1.72 17.15
CA VAL A 287 19.95 -1.65 15.70
C VAL A 287 19.44 -3.01 15.19
N LEU A 288 20.03 -4.12 15.63
CA LEU A 288 19.55 -5.47 15.29
C LEU A 288 18.09 -5.69 15.73
N VAL A 289 17.75 -5.36 16.98
CA VAL A 289 16.38 -5.51 17.50
C VAL A 289 15.41 -4.57 16.78
N THR A 290 15.82 -3.33 16.49
CA THR A 290 15.05 -2.39 15.66
C THR A 290 14.79 -2.94 14.27
N GLU A 291 15.79 -3.51 13.60
CA GLU A 291 15.65 -4.09 12.25
C GLU A 291 14.70 -5.30 12.23
N ILE A 292 14.76 -6.15 13.26
CA ILE A 292 13.79 -7.24 13.48
C ILE A 292 12.37 -6.66 13.58
N GLY A 293 12.17 -5.63 14.39
CA GLY A 293 10.86 -4.98 14.52
C GLY A 293 10.42 -4.25 13.27
N ASN A 294 11.31 -3.62 12.51
CA ASN A 294 11.00 -3.03 11.21
C ASN A 294 10.53 -4.09 10.20
N ALA A 295 11.14 -5.28 10.18
CA ALA A 295 10.65 -6.39 9.34
C ALA A 295 9.22 -6.83 9.72
N LEU A 296 8.92 -6.87 11.02
CA LEU A 296 7.57 -7.18 11.52
C LEU A 296 6.57 -6.07 11.21
N GLY A 297 6.98 -4.80 11.32
CA GLY A 297 6.20 -3.64 10.92
C GLY A 297 5.88 -3.66 9.42
N PHE A 298 6.80 -4.17 8.60
CA PHE A 298 6.58 -4.38 7.18
C PHE A 298 5.53 -5.46 6.91
N VAL A 299 5.62 -6.62 7.57
CA VAL A 299 4.60 -7.67 7.50
C VAL A 299 3.22 -7.13 7.91
N ARG A 300 3.16 -6.35 9.00
CA ARG A 300 1.93 -5.69 9.46
C ARG A 300 1.36 -4.76 8.40
N MET A 301 2.19 -3.90 7.82
CA MET A 301 1.78 -2.94 6.80
C MET A 301 1.27 -3.64 5.54
N VAL A 302 1.93 -4.71 5.11
CA VAL A 302 1.51 -5.47 3.93
C VAL A 302 0.15 -6.11 4.15
N ARG A 303 -0.08 -6.71 5.33
CA ARG A 303 -1.39 -7.25 5.74
C ARG A 303 -2.46 -6.16 5.75
N LEU A 304 -2.17 -4.99 6.32
CA LEU A 304 -3.10 -3.86 6.34
C LEU A 304 -3.38 -3.33 4.92
N GLY A 305 -2.38 -3.33 4.04
CA GLY A 305 -2.53 -2.98 2.63
C GLY A 305 -3.45 -3.94 1.89
N ALA A 306 -3.31 -5.25 2.12
CA ALA A 306 -4.19 -6.28 1.58
C ALA A 306 -5.62 -6.13 2.08
N MET A 307 -5.81 -5.84 3.37
CA MET A 307 -7.13 -5.58 3.95
C MET A 307 -7.74 -4.30 3.38
N HIS A 308 -6.96 -3.23 3.21
CA HIS A 308 -7.42 -1.98 2.61
C HIS A 308 -7.81 -2.16 1.14
N TYR A 309 -7.02 -2.91 0.37
CA TYR A 309 -7.37 -3.30 -1.00
C TYR A 309 -8.70 -4.06 -1.04
N SER A 310 -8.81 -5.13 -0.23
CA SER A 310 -9.99 -5.99 -0.18
C SER A 310 -11.25 -5.24 0.25
N THR A 311 -11.13 -4.36 1.25
CA THR A 311 -12.25 -3.51 1.72
C THR A 311 -12.72 -2.56 0.63
N ASN A 312 -11.81 -2.00 -0.17
CA ASN A 312 -12.17 -1.15 -1.29
C ASN A 312 -12.86 -1.93 -2.42
N ALA A 313 -12.38 -3.13 -2.73
CA ALA A 313 -12.99 -4.00 -3.72
C ALA A 313 -14.36 -4.54 -3.26
N ALA A 314 -14.52 -4.84 -1.97
CA ALA A 314 -15.77 -5.31 -1.37
C ALA A 314 -16.93 -4.31 -1.49
N LYS A 315 -16.66 -3.01 -1.66
CA LYS A 315 -17.70 -1.98 -1.89
C LYS A 315 -18.55 -2.24 -3.13
N PHE A 316 -17.97 -2.95 -4.11
CA PHE A 316 -18.64 -3.27 -5.37
C PHE A 316 -19.35 -4.62 -5.33
N VAL A 317 -19.20 -5.37 -4.23
CA VAL A 317 -19.94 -6.61 -4.00
C VAL A 317 -21.32 -6.25 -3.48
N PRO A 318 -22.42 -6.67 -4.13
CA PRO A 318 -23.78 -6.44 -3.65
C PRO A 318 -23.88 -6.87 -2.18
N SER A 319 -24.35 -5.97 -1.30
CA SER A 319 -24.34 -6.16 0.15
C SER A 319 -24.79 -7.56 0.56
N ALA A 320 -23.88 -8.32 1.17
CA ALA A 320 -24.04 -9.69 1.65
C ALA A 320 -25.10 -9.89 2.76
N ARG A 321 -26.02 -8.93 2.96
CA ARG A 321 -27.17 -9.08 3.86
C ARG A 321 -28.35 -9.82 3.23
N GLY A 322 -28.45 -9.88 1.89
CA GLY A 322 -29.60 -10.49 1.20
C GLY A 322 -29.27 -11.64 0.25
N SER A 323 -28.05 -11.72 -0.25
CA SER A 323 -27.60 -12.84 -1.08
C SER A 323 -26.27 -13.31 -0.53
N LYS A 324 -26.34 -14.30 0.38
CA LYS A 324 -25.36 -15.36 0.27
C LYS A 324 -25.60 -15.90 -1.13
N PHE A 325 -24.77 -15.52 -2.11
CA PHE A 325 -24.50 -16.47 -3.18
C PHE A 325 -24.13 -17.72 -2.41
N ALA A 326 -25.06 -18.67 -2.34
CA ALA A 326 -24.87 -19.85 -1.52
C ALA A 326 -23.64 -20.50 -2.15
N LEU A 327 -22.50 -20.34 -1.48
CA LEU A 327 -21.20 -20.83 -1.93
C LEU A 327 -21.23 -22.36 -2.11
N ASP A 328 -22.29 -22.99 -1.62
CA ASP A 328 -22.63 -24.42 -1.71
C ASP A 328 -23.93 -24.74 -2.46
N GLU A 329 -24.74 -23.78 -2.94
CA GLU A 329 -25.87 -24.16 -3.82
C GLU A 329 -25.32 -24.56 -5.18
N SER A 330 -25.59 -25.82 -5.52
CA SER A 330 -25.11 -26.51 -6.70
C SER A 330 -25.11 -25.62 -7.94
N LEU A 331 -23.91 -25.34 -8.43
CA LEU A 331 -23.61 -24.82 -9.78
C LEU A 331 -24.18 -25.68 -10.92
N ASP A 332 -24.84 -26.78 -10.58
CA ASP A 332 -25.60 -27.65 -11.46
C ASP A 332 -27.02 -27.15 -11.67
N ALA A 333 -27.16 -25.85 -11.96
CA ALA A 333 -28.33 -25.41 -12.72
C ALA A 333 -28.23 -26.05 -14.11
N ASP A 334 -29.20 -26.90 -14.45
CA ASP A 334 -29.28 -27.55 -15.76
C ASP A 334 -29.22 -26.49 -16.88
N GLY A 335 -28.32 -26.69 -17.84
CA GLY A 335 -28.18 -25.85 -19.04
C GLY A 335 -27.03 -24.82 -19.04
N LEU A 336 -26.22 -24.73 -17.98
CA LEU A 336 -25.02 -23.87 -18.00
C LEU A 336 -23.84 -24.51 -18.74
N SER A 337 -23.16 -23.71 -19.57
CA SER A 337 -21.93 -24.15 -20.25
C SER A 337 -20.77 -24.37 -19.26
N GLU A 338 -19.82 -25.22 -19.61
CA GLU A 338 -18.62 -25.49 -18.79
C GLU A 338 -17.80 -24.21 -18.52
N TRP A 339 -17.74 -23.31 -19.49
CA TRP A 339 -17.09 -22.01 -19.35
C TRP A 339 -17.80 -21.13 -18.32
N THR A 340 -19.14 -21.15 -18.30
CA THR A 340 -19.93 -20.41 -17.33
C THR A 340 -19.73 -20.99 -15.92
N LYS A 341 -19.72 -22.32 -15.78
CA LYS A 341 -19.41 -22.98 -14.50
C LYS A 341 -18.02 -22.61 -13.99
N THR A 342 -17.02 -22.59 -14.87
CA THR A 342 -15.63 -22.20 -14.54
C THR A 342 -15.54 -20.73 -14.13
N ALA A 343 -16.17 -19.83 -14.88
CA ALA A 343 -16.21 -18.40 -14.55
C ALA A 343 -16.89 -18.14 -13.19
N LEU A 344 -17.96 -18.87 -12.88
CA LEU A 344 -18.69 -18.72 -11.62
C LEU A 344 -17.88 -19.27 -10.43
N LYS A 345 -17.16 -20.39 -10.60
CA LYS A 345 -16.18 -20.88 -9.60
C LYS A 345 -15.08 -19.85 -9.34
N ASN A 346 -14.52 -19.24 -10.38
CA ASN A 346 -13.50 -18.20 -10.22
C ASN A 346 -14.04 -16.98 -9.47
N LEU A 347 -15.26 -16.52 -9.80
CA LEU A 347 -15.91 -15.42 -9.11
C LEU A 347 -16.17 -15.75 -7.63
N GLN A 348 -16.67 -16.95 -7.31
CA GLN A 348 -16.87 -17.39 -5.94
C GLN A 348 -15.56 -17.43 -5.14
N SER A 349 -14.48 -17.93 -5.75
CA SER A 349 -13.15 -17.93 -5.14
C SER A 349 -12.67 -16.52 -4.84
N GLU A 350 -12.85 -15.58 -5.77
CA GLU A 350 -12.45 -14.19 -5.59
C GLU A 350 -13.30 -13.48 -4.52
N LEU A 351 -14.61 -13.69 -4.51
CA LEU A 351 -15.50 -13.15 -3.47
C LEU A 351 -15.14 -13.68 -2.07
N LYS A 352 -14.79 -14.97 -1.98
CA LYS A 352 -14.29 -15.56 -0.74
C LYS A 352 -12.97 -14.93 -0.32
N ALA A 353 -12.02 -14.76 -1.24
CA ALA A 353 -10.73 -14.10 -0.97
C ALA A 353 -10.91 -12.64 -0.51
N LEU A 354 -11.85 -11.91 -1.10
CA LEU A 354 -12.22 -10.56 -0.68
C LEU A 354 -12.80 -10.52 0.73
N SER A 355 -13.64 -11.51 1.08
CA SER A 355 -14.25 -11.61 2.42
C SER A 355 -13.23 -11.89 3.53
N THR A 356 -12.13 -12.60 3.21
CA THR A 356 -11.04 -12.91 4.15
C THR A 356 -9.90 -11.86 4.12
N GLY A 357 -10.09 -10.75 3.38
CA GLY A 357 -9.12 -9.66 3.32
C GLY A 357 -7.84 -10.00 2.56
N GLY A 358 -7.88 -10.98 1.65
CA GLY A 358 -6.74 -11.37 0.81
C GLY A 358 -5.57 -12.04 1.56
N THR A 359 -5.80 -12.52 2.79
CA THR A 359 -4.77 -13.17 3.63
C THR A 359 -5.17 -14.56 4.12
N ASP A 360 -6.19 -15.17 3.53
CA ASP A 360 -6.80 -16.44 3.96
C ASP A 360 -7.22 -16.50 5.44
N GLY A 361 -7.26 -15.35 6.14
CA GLY A 361 -7.47 -15.28 7.59
C GLY A 361 -6.25 -15.72 8.41
N THR A 362 -5.08 -15.91 7.79
CA THR A 362 -3.87 -16.36 8.49
C THR A 362 -3.35 -15.28 9.42
N ASP A 363 -3.22 -15.59 10.71
CA ASP A 363 -2.55 -14.71 11.64
C ASP A 363 -1.03 -14.90 11.55
N TYR A 364 -0.42 -14.21 10.58
CA TYR A 364 1.01 -14.35 10.29
C TYR A 364 1.92 -14.09 11.50
N PHE A 365 1.51 -13.26 12.45
CA PHE A 365 2.28 -13.05 13.68
C PHE A 365 2.30 -14.32 14.54
N GLN A 366 1.17 -15.00 14.70
CA GLN A 366 1.14 -16.28 15.42
C GLN A 366 2.00 -17.33 14.72
N VAL A 367 1.94 -17.40 13.39
CA VAL A 367 2.79 -18.32 12.61
C VAL A 367 4.27 -18.02 12.84
N LEU A 368 4.69 -16.76 12.67
CA LEU A 368 6.09 -16.36 12.89
C LEU A 368 6.54 -16.67 14.32
N VAL A 369 5.75 -16.31 15.34
CA VAL A 369 6.06 -16.63 16.74
C VAL A 369 6.19 -18.14 16.94
N SER A 370 5.22 -18.94 16.49
CA SER A 370 5.21 -20.39 16.70
C SER A 370 6.43 -21.11 16.09
N VAL A 371 6.83 -20.70 14.88
CA VAL A 371 7.98 -21.28 14.19
C VAL A 371 9.27 -20.94 14.93
N PHE A 372 9.52 -19.67 15.24
CA PHE A 372 10.76 -19.27 15.91
C PHE A 372 10.82 -19.68 17.38
N SER A 373 9.69 -19.75 18.08
CA SER A 373 9.64 -20.28 19.45
C SER A 373 10.09 -21.75 19.49
N THR A 374 9.67 -22.56 18.52
CA THR A 374 10.04 -23.97 18.46
C THR A 374 11.55 -24.17 18.26
N GLU A 375 12.17 -23.34 17.42
CA GLU A 375 13.60 -23.42 17.10
C GLU A 375 14.48 -22.81 18.19
N LEU A 376 14.12 -21.63 18.71
CA LEU A 376 14.99 -20.89 19.64
C LEU A 376 14.90 -21.41 21.08
N ARG A 377 13.76 -21.94 21.51
CA ARG A 377 13.62 -22.46 22.89
C ARG A 377 14.30 -23.82 23.08
N LYS A 378 14.61 -24.54 22.00
CA LYS A 378 15.32 -25.83 22.06
C LYS A 378 16.83 -25.61 22.04
N GLY A 379 17.53 -26.07 23.09
CA GLY A 379 19.00 -26.15 23.10
C GLY A 379 19.77 -24.83 23.35
N HIS A 380 19.09 -23.71 23.56
CA HIS A 380 19.72 -22.40 23.78
C HIS A 380 19.43 -21.84 25.19
N GLU A 381 20.09 -22.39 26.21
CA GLU A 381 19.84 -21.98 27.61
C GLU A 381 20.19 -20.52 27.89
N HIS A 382 21.21 -19.98 27.21
CA HIS A 382 21.64 -18.59 27.37
C HIS A 382 20.57 -17.58 26.92
N LEU A 383 19.61 -17.98 26.10
CA LEU A 383 18.51 -17.09 25.69
C LEU A 383 17.52 -16.83 26.82
N LYS A 384 17.47 -17.66 27.88
CA LYS A 384 16.57 -17.49 29.03
C LYS A 384 16.78 -16.18 29.79
N ASP A 385 17.97 -15.61 29.67
CA ASP A 385 18.38 -14.39 30.37
C ASP A 385 18.23 -13.12 29.50
N PHE A 386 17.64 -13.22 28.30
CA PHE A 386 17.49 -12.08 27.39
C PHE A 386 16.76 -10.89 28.04
N TYR A 387 15.67 -11.12 28.77
CA TYR A 387 14.92 -10.04 29.43
C TYR A 387 15.77 -9.13 30.35
N LEU A 388 16.88 -9.64 30.89
CA LEU A 388 17.79 -8.88 31.76
C LEU A 388 18.61 -7.83 31.01
N VAL A 389 18.76 -7.95 29.68
CA VAL A 389 19.44 -6.94 28.86
C VAL A 389 18.54 -5.75 28.53
N LEU A 390 17.21 -5.93 28.60
CA LEU A 390 16.23 -4.94 28.17
C LEU A 390 16.29 -3.60 28.93
N PRO A 391 16.52 -3.56 30.25
CA PRO A 391 16.78 -2.30 30.96
C PRO A 391 17.93 -1.50 30.34
N ALA A 392 19.07 -2.14 30.07
CA ALA A 392 20.22 -1.48 29.45
C ALA A 392 19.93 -1.07 27.98
N LEU A 393 19.19 -1.89 27.24
CA LEU A 393 18.82 -1.63 25.86
C LEU A 393 17.87 -0.42 25.73
N THR A 394 16.88 -0.33 26.63
CA THR A 394 15.91 0.78 26.66
C THR A 394 16.57 2.09 27.10
N MET A 395 17.55 2.05 28.01
CA MET A 395 18.39 3.21 28.34
C MET A 395 19.21 3.69 27.12
N SER A 396 19.86 2.76 26.42
CA SER A 396 20.59 3.06 25.18
C SER A 396 19.67 3.67 24.10
N ALA A 397 18.42 3.22 24.02
CA ALA A 397 17.41 3.79 23.13
C ALA A 397 17.00 5.21 23.56
N ALA A 398 16.77 5.44 24.85
CA ALA A 398 16.44 6.76 25.38
C ALA A 398 17.55 7.78 25.09
N GLU A 399 18.83 7.43 25.31
CA GLU A 399 19.98 8.26 24.95
C GLU A 399 19.98 8.61 23.45
N THR A 400 19.66 7.64 22.59
CA THR A 400 19.63 7.83 21.13
C THR A 400 18.47 8.73 20.68
N ILE A 401 17.30 8.59 21.29
CA ILE A 401 16.13 9.43 21.02
C ILE A 401 16.41 10.87 21.47
N LEU A 402 16.99 11.06 22.65
CA LEU A 402 17.41 12.38 23.15
C LEU A 402 18.44 13.03 22.21
N ALA A 403 19.48 12.30 21.82
CA ALA A 403 20.48 12.78 20.87
C ALA A 403 19.85 13.14 19.50
N SER A 404 18.86 12.37 19.05
CA SER A 404 18.13 12.65 17.81
C SER A 404 17.24 13.90 17.92
N LYS A 405 16.58 14.09 19.06
CA LYS A 405 15.80 15.30 19.38
C LYS A 405 16.70 16.53 19.37
N ASP A 406 17.88 16.47 19.99
CA ASP A 406 18.84 17.58 19.99
C ASP A 406 19.31 17.93 18.57
N LYS A 407 19.54 16.92 17.72
CA LYS A 407 19.89 17.12 16.30
C LYS A 407 18.75 17.79 15.52
N LEU A 408 17.49 17.45 15.80
CA LEU A 408 16.33 18.09 15.15
C LEU A 408 16.22 19.58 15.47
N VAL A 409 16.60 19.99 16.69
CA VAL A 409 16.52 21.40 17.13
C VAL A 409 17.65 22.23 16.54
N ARG A 410 18.82 21.64 16.26
CA ARG A 410 19.97 22.33 15.65
C ARG A 410 19.68 22.66 14.17
N ARG A 411 20.22 23.77 13.68
CA ARG A 411 20.16 24.15 12.24
C ARG A 411 21.49 23.79 11.58
N GLY A 412 21.49 22.98 10.51
CA GLY A 412 22.72 22.68 9.75
C GLY A 412 22.75 21.25 9.17
N LYS A 413 23.95 20.75 8.83
CA LYS A 413 24.14 19.36 8.33
C LYS A 413 23.75 18.30 9.36
N ASP A 414 23.89 18.59 10.65
CA ASP A 414 23.58 17.63 11.72
C ASP A 414 22.07 17.32 11.83
N SER A 415 21.19 18.30 11.51
CA SER A 415 19.74 18.07 11.49
C SER A 415 19.28 17.23 10.31
N GLN A 416 20.10 17.12 9.26
CA GLN A 416 19.86 16.23 8.12
C GLN A 416 20.13 14.75 8.42
N THR A 417 20.58 14.42 9.63
CA THR A 417 20.77 13.02 10.07
C THR A 417 19.80 12.61 11.17
N ALA A 418 18.91 13.50 11.57
CA ALA A 418 18.04 13.29 12.70
C ALA A 418 16.83 12.40 12.33
N THR A 419 16.45 11.53 13.26
CA THR A 419 15.32 10.61 13.13
C THR A 419 14.25 10.97 14.15
N PHE A 420 12.98 11.01 13.73
CA PHE A 420 11.87 11.43 14.61
C PHE A 420 10.99 10.27 15.11
N THR A 421 11.15 9.07 14.56
CA THR A 421 10.39 7.87 14.91
C THR A 421 11.32 6.66 14.83
N ASP A 422 11.19 5.72 15.77
CA ASP A 422 11.95 4.47 15.84
C ASP A 422 11.16 3.38 16.58
N ASP A 423 9.89 3.18 16.17
CA ASP A 423 8.98 2.25 16.85
C ASP A 423 9.32 0.78 16.55
N GLY A 424 10.25 0.54 15.61
CA GLY A 424 10.82 -0.77 15.32
C GLY A 424 11.44 -1.41 16.55
N LEU A 425 12.13 -0.66 17.41
CA LEU A 425 12.73 -1.24 18.61
C LEU A 425 11.68 -1.85 19.54
N ALA A 426 10.61 -1.12 19.83
CA ALA A 426 9.55 -1.58 20.72
C ALA A 426 8.87 -2.85 20.17
N LEU A 427 8.57 -2.86 18.86
CA LEU A 427 7.97 -4.03 18.21
C LEU A 427 8.93 -5.24 18.22
N GLY A 428 10.23 -5.00 18.02
CA GLY A 428 11.26 -6.02 18.11
C GLY A 428 11.37 -6.64 19.51
N ILE A 429 11.40 -5.80 20.56
CA ILE A 429 11.45 -6.26 21.96
C ILE A 429 10.24 -7.14 22.29
N VAL A 430 9.03 -6.66 22.03
CA VAL A 430 7.78 -7.40 22.32
C VAL A 430 7.75 -8.73 21.58
N TYR A 431 8.20 -8.75 20.33
CA TYR A 431 8.27 -9.98 19.55
C TYR A 431 9.28 -10.97 20.12
N LEU A 432 10.49 -10.53 20.47
CA LEU A 432 11.52 -11.38 21.06
C LEU A 432 11.08 -11.95 22.42
N LEU A 433 10.44 -11.14 23.26
CA LEU A 433 9.84 -11.60 24.52
C LEU A 433 8.76 -12.66 24.27
N SER A 434 7.93 -12.49 23.25
CA SER A 434 6.90 -13.48 22.87
C SER A 434 7.52 -14.78 22.36
N VAL A 435 8.55 -14.68 21.52
CA VAL A 435 9.26 -15.83 20.96
C VAL A 435 9.97 -16.63 22.05
N LEU A 436 10.55 -15.96 23.05
CA LEU A 436 11.32 -16.58 24.15
C LEU A 436 10.52 -16.88 25.42
N ASP A 437 9.26 -16.48 25.50
CA ASP A 437 8.38 -16.66 26.68
C ASP A 437 8.83 -15.91 27.94
N GLN A 438 9.22 -14.65 27.77
CA GLN A 438 9.87 -13.87 28.83
C GLN A 438 9.08 -12.64 29.29
N HIS A 439 7.82 -12.50 28.90
CA HIS A 439 6.97 -11.39 29.31
C HIS A 439 6.86 -11.30 30.83
N GLU A 440 6.44 -12.38 31.50
CA GLU A 440 6.29 -12.39 32.96
C GLU A 440 7.62 -12.12 33.69
N ALA A 441 8.74 -12.65 33.16
CA ALA A 441 10.05 -12.44 33.74
C ALA A 441 10.50 -10.97 33.63
N PHE A 442 10.20 -10.33 32.51
CA PHE A 442 10.47 -8.92 32.27
C PHE A 442 9.57 -8.00 33.10
N ASP A 443 8.26 -8.26 33.14
CA ASP A 443 7.29 -7.49 33.92
C ASP A 443 7.63 -7.54 35.41
N ALA A 444 8.10 -8.69 35.89
CA ALA A 444 8.53 -8.87 37.27
C ALA A 444 9.87 -8.18 37.62
N LEU A 445 10.45 -7.39 36.71
CA LEU A 445 11.51 -6.42 37.01
C LEU A 445 10.96 -5.06 37.44
N HIS A 446 9.68 -4.76 37.17
CA HIS A 446 9.08 -3.43 37.38
C HIS A 446 9.99 -2.30 36.86
N TRP A 447 10.58 -2.53 35.68
CA TRP A 447 11.65 -1.69 35.15
C TRP A 447 11.16 -0.28 34.82
N PHE A 448 10.00 -0.17 34.17
CA PHE A 448 9.48 1.13 33.74
C PHE A 448 9.02 1.97 34.94
N GLU A 449 8.43 1.35 35.97
CA GLU A 449 8.10 2.04 37.22
C GLU A 449 9.36 2.57 37.93
N SER A 450 10.38 1.72 38.06
CA SER A 450 11.68 2.10 38.62
C SER A 450 12.33 3.25 37.86
N ALA A 451 12.34 3.16 36.52
CA ALA A 451 12.90 4.21 35.66
C ALA A 451 12.12 5.53 35.79
N SER A 452 10.79 5.48 35.79
CA SER A 452 9.95 6.67 36.00
C SER A 452 10.22 7.33 37.34
N HIS A 453 10.22 6.56 38.44
CA HIS A 453 10.50 7.10 39.78
C HIS A 453 11.89 7.74 39.87
N HIS A 454 12.91 7.12 39.27
CA HIS A 454 14.28 7.64 39.28
C HIS A 454 14.40 8.98 38.56
N PHE A 455 13.84 9.10 37.34
CA PHE A 455 13.95 10.32 36.54
C PHE A 455 12.94 11.41 36.89
N GLU A 456 11.87 11.10 37.65
CA GLU A 456 11.00 12.12 38.26
C GLU A 456 11.61 12.72 39.54
N ALA A 457 12.50 11.98 40.20
CA ALA A 457 13.21 12.44 41.40
C ALA A 457 14.45 13.29 41.09
N GLU A 458 15.00 13.19 39.87
CA GLU A 458 16.02 14.09 39.31
C GLU A 458 15.40 15.40 38.79
#